data_AF-A0A2D5KGD4-F1
#
_entry.id   AF-A0A2D5KGD4-F1
#
_cell.length_a   1.000
_cell.length_b   1.000
_cell.length_c   1.000
_cell.angle_alpha   90.00
_cell.angle_beta   90.00
_cell.angle_gamma   90.00
#
_symmetry.space_group_name_H-M   'P 1'
#
loop_
_entity.id
_entity.type
_entity.pdbx_description
1 polymer ?
#
loop_
_entity_poly.entity_id
_entity_poly.type
_entity_poly.pdbx_seq_one_letter_code
_entity_poly.pdbx_strand_id
1 'polypeptide(L)'
;MANQRKKVRILSIDGGGIRGVIPGVILSVLEQNIQQICGNKNARLADYFDLMAGTSTGGILSACYLLPQSRESQKAKFSAAEIVDLYFQHGEEIFARPFFHKIRSAGGILDEKYPAKGLKKTLKKYMGDTWMSDLIKPSLITAYDIERRKAHFFTQQDAKQKGKNFLVRDAVWSTAAAPTYFECTNIKDDLKRDYALIDGGVYANNPTLCAYAEARSLFKKPDTQKAVTAADMLILSVGTGNDKKTYPYQKAKNWGQAEWVKPIIDIMMSGVAETVDYQVRQIYDAIEHSSNYLRVDAPLPNTVNHDMDDASEENMQALKKQGELVAQKFKKQLEDFAKTIVETDGCERIY
;
A
#
# COMPACT_ATOMS: atom_id res chain seq x y z
N MET A 1 4.15 -1.02 37.71
CA MET A 1 3.83 -1.26 36.29
C MET A 1 4.84 -0.46 35.48
N ALA A 2 5.65 -1.10 34.66
CA ALA A 2 6.64 -0.39 33.84
C ALA A 2 5.88 0.54 32.89
N ASN A 3 6.22 1.83 32.92
CA ASN A 3 5.61 2.86 32.09
C ASN A 3 5.92 2.52 30.62
N GLN A 4 5.02 1.80 29.93
CA GLN A 4 5.25 1.38 28.55
C GLN A 4 5.30 2.63 27.68
N ARG A 5 6.50 2.92 27.18
CA ARG A 5 6.76 4.07 26.31
C ARG A 5 5.92 3.95 25.04
N LYS A 6 5.25 5.04 24.65
CA LYS A 6 4.50 5.13 23.40
C LYS A 6 5.40 4.81 22.20
N LYS A 7 5.09 3.73 21.48
CA LYS A 7 5.78 3.33 20.24
C LYS A 7 5.21 4.11 19.05
N VAL A 8 6.04 4.35 18.05
CA VAL A 8 5.63 4.83 16.73
C VAL A 8 4.95 3.68 15.99
N ARG A 9 3.71 3.88 15.57
CA ARG A 9 2.89 2.84 14.92
C ARG A 9 2.89 3.05 13.43
N ILE A 10 3.31 2.03 12.69
CA ILE A 10 3.49 2.09 11.24
C ILE A 10 2.58 1.04 10.59
N LEU A 11 1.79 1.48 9.61
CA LEU A 11 1.08 0.59 8.70
C LEU A 11 1.81 0.59 7.37
N SER A 12 2.17 -0.58 6.86
CA SER A 12 2.76 -0.78 5.54
C SER A 12 1.88 -1.71 4.72
N ILE A 13 1.56 -1.31 3.49
CA ILE A 13 0.68 -2.07 2.60
C ILE A 13 1.39 -2.35 1.28
N ASP A 14 1.46 -3.63 0.91
CA ASP A 14 2.14 -4.06 -0.31
C ASP A 14 1.38 -3.67 -1.59
N GLY A 15 2.13 -3.66 -2.71
CA GLY A 15 1.56 -3.61 -4.05
C GLY A 15 1.08 -4.97 -4.55
N GLY A 16 0.10 -4.94 -5.46
CA GLY A 16 -0.48 -6.17 -6.01
C GLY A 16 -1.70 -6.02 -6.92
N GLY A 17 -1.96 -4.82 -7.46
CA GLY A 17 -3.12 -4.54 -8.32
C GLY A 17 -4.46 -4.79 -7.64
N ILE A 18 -5.39 -5.47 -8.32
CA ILE A 18 -6.74 -5.73 -7.80
C ILE A 18 -6.73 -6.57 -6.51
N ARG A 19 -5.64 -7.29 -6.24
CA ARG A 19 -5.45 -8.05 -4.99
C ARG A 19 -5.40 -7.17 -3.75
N GLY A 20 -5.36 -5.83 -3.88
CA GLY A 20 -5.56 -4.87 -2.80
C GLY A 20 -6.87 -5.04 -2.02
N VAL A 21 -7.85 -5.77 -2.57
CA VAL A 21 -9.04 -6.21 -1.82
C VAL A 21 -8.65 -7.01 -0.57
N ILE A 22 -7.62 -7.86 -0.64
CA ILE A 22 -7.16 -8.69 0.50
C ILE A 22 -6.73 -7.81 1.69
N PRO A 23 -5.73 -6.90 1.56
CA PRO A 23 -5.36 -6.02 2.67
C PRO A 23 -6.51 -5.09 3.07
N GLY A 24 -7.35 -4.62 2.13
CA GLY A 24 -8.52 -3.82 2.47
C GLY A 24 -9.48 -4.52 3.43
N VAL A 25 -9.78 -5.80 3.18
CA VAL A 25 -10.64 -6.63 4.06
C VAL A 25 -9.97 -6.88 5.40
N ILE A 26 -8.69 -7.23 5.41
CA ILE A 26 -7.92 -7.45 6.67
C ILE A 26 -7.94 -6.18 7.54
N LEU A 27 -7.74 -5.02 6.92
CA LEU A 27 -7.73 -3.74 7.61
C LEU A 27 -9.13 -3.29 8.06
N SER A 28 -10.19 -3.69 7.36
CA SER A 28 -11.57 -3.53 7.83
C SER A 28 -11.82 -4.31 9.12
N VAL A 29 -11.35 -5.56 9.22
CA VAL A 29 -11.42 -6.35 10.45
C VAL A 29 -10.59 -5.70 11.57
N LEU A 30 -9.39 -5.21 11.29
CA LEU A 30 -8.58 -4.50 12.28
C LEU A 30 -9.29 -3.24 12.79
N GLU A 31 -9.87 -2.43 11.90
CA GLU A 31 -10.60 -1.23 12.28
C GLU A 31 -11.81 -1.57 13.17
N GLN A 32 -12.54 -2.64 12.87
CA GLN A 32 -13.63 -3.15 13.72
C GLN A 32 -13.14 -3.57 15.11
N ASN A 33 -12.02 -4.30 15.19
CA ASN A 33 -11.41 -4.69 16.46
C ASN A 33 -11.05 -3.45 17.30
N ILE A 34 -10.44 -2.44 16.69
CA ILE A 34 -10.13 -1.17 17.35
C ILE A 34 -11.40 -0.51 17.87
N GLN A 35 -12.43 -0.35 17.03
CA GLN A 35 -13.71 0.26 17.39
C GLN A 35 -14.39 -0.46 18.57
N GLN A 36 -14.32 -1.79 18.60
CA GLN A 36 -14.86 -2.59 19.70
C GLN A 36 -14.07 -2.37 21.00
N ILE A 37 -12.74 -2.39 20.95
CA ILE A 37 -11.88 -2.25 22.13
C ILE A 37 -11.98 -0.83 22.71
N CYS A 38 -12.00 0.21 21.87
CA CYS A 38 -12.07 1.60 22.34
C CYS A 38 -13.50 2.10 22.58
N GLY A 39 -14.53 1.34 22.19
CA GLY A 39 -15.94 1.73 22.32
C GLY A 39 -16.37 2.87 21.40
N ASN A 40 -15.58 3.21 20.37
CA ASN A 40 -15.86 4.32 19.45
C ASN A 40 -16.05 3.80 18.01
N LYS A 41 -17.29 3.75 17.53
CA LYS A 41 -17.64 3.34 16.15
C LYS A 41 -17.10 4.29 15.06
N ASN A 42 -16.70 5.50 15.44
CA ASN A 42 -16.11 6.48 14.54
C ASN A 42 -14.58 6.44 14.51
N ALA A 43 -13.96 5.54 15.29
CA ALA A 43 -12.52 5.29 15.21
C ALA A 43 -12.13 4.84 13.79
N ARG A 44 -11.02 5.38 13.29
CA ARG A 44 -10.45 5.09 11.98
C ARG A 44 -9.00 4.67 12.12
N LEU A 45 -8.48 3.91 11.16
CA LEU A 45 -7.06 3.50 11.17
C LEU A 45 -6.10 4.70 11.35
N ALA A 46 -6.41 5.85 10.74
CA ALA A 46 -5.60 7.06 10.83
C ALA A 46 -5.48 7.67 12.24
N ASP A 47 -6.37 7.33 13.16
CA ASP A 47 -6.30 7.78 14.55
C ASP A 47 -5.19 7.04 15.32
N TYR A 48 -4.89 5.80 14.90
CA TYR A 48 -4.02 4.86 15.62
C TYR A 48 -2.69 4.56 14.91
N PHE A 49 -2.50 4.97 13.67
CA PHE A 49 -1.21 4.87 12.97
C PHE A 49 -0.57 6.24 12.82
N ASP A 50 0.72 6.31 13.16
CA ASP A 50 1.52 7.54 13.11
C ASP A 50 2.18 7.73 11.72
N LEU A 51 2.36 6.64 10.97
CA LEU A 51 2.85 6.63 9.59
C LEU A 51 2.14 5.52 8.78
N MET A 52 1.66 5.84 7.58
CA MET A 52 1.16 4.84 6.63
C MET A 52 1.98 4.84 5.34
N ALA A 53 2.48 3.69 4.95
CA ALA A 53 3.25 3.50 3.73
C ALA A 53 2.57 2.52 2.79
N GLY A 54 2.67 2.79 1.49
CA GLY A 54 2.01 1.99 0.48
C GLY A 54 2.71 2.02 -0.87
N THR A 55 2.68 0.89 -1.55
CA THR A 55 3.15 0.74 -2.93
C THR A 55 1.99 0.29 -3.81
N SER A 56 1.84 0.87 -5.01
CA SER A 56 0.78 0.49 -5.95
C SER A 56 -0.62 0.56 -5.31
N THR A 57 -1.43 -0.50 -5.37
CA THR A 57 -2.70 -0.58 -4.65
C THR A 57 -2.58 -0.26 -3.15
N GLY A 58 -1.47 -0.63 -2.50
CA GLY A 58 -1.19 -0.25 -1.12
C GLY A 58 -1.04 1.27 -0.96
N GLY A 59 -0.46 1.96 -1.93
CA GLY A 59 -0.39 3.42 -1.99
C GLY A 59 -1.76 4.08 -2.14
N ILE A 60 -2.64 3.48 -2.96
CA ILE A 60 -4.05 3.89 -3.08
C ILE A 60 -4.76 3.74 -1.72
N LEU A 61 -4.63 2.57 -1.08
CA LEU A 61 -5.24 2.29 0.22
C LEU A 61 -4.73 3.26 1.30
N SER A 62 -3.40 3.42 1.44
CA SER A 62 -2.80 4.36 2.40
C SER A 62 -3.27 5.79 2.17
N ALA A 63 -3.37 6.24 0.91
CA ALA A 63 -3.91 7.55 0.61
C ALA A 63 -5.37 7.66 1.04
N CYS A 64 -6.23 6.69 0.70
CA CYS A 64 -7.64 6.68 1.07
C CYS A 64 -7.86 6.72 2.59
N TYR A 65 -7.08 5.95 3.36
CA TYR A 65 -7.14 5.99 4.83
C TYR A 65 -6.75 7.35 5.42
N LEU A 66 -5.93 8.13 4.69
CA LEU A 66 -5.42 9.42 5.14
C LEU A 66 -6.09 10.64 4.49
N LEU A 67 -7.03 10.43 3.58
CA LEU A 67 -7.79 11.52 2.96
C LEU A 67 -8.63 12.21 4.03
N PRO A 68 -8.54 13.54 4.17
CA PRO A 68 -9.36 14.26 5.13
C PRO A 68 -10.78 14.47 4.62
N GLN A 69 -11.76 14.59 5.52
CA GLN A 69 -13.15 14.93 5.16
C GLN A 69 -13.27 16.29 4.46
N SER A 70 -12.43 17.24 4.86
CA SER A 70 -12.25 18.57 4.27
C SER A 70 -10.80 19.00 4.48
N ARG A 71 -10.31 20.01 3.76
CA ARG A 71 -8.89 20.42 3.84
C ARG A 71 -8.40 20.75 5.27
N GLU A 72 -9.29 21.21 6.13
CA GLU A 72 -8.99 21.59 7.52
C GLU A 72 -9.28 20.45 8.52
N SER A 73 -9.95 19.38 8.09
CA SER A 73 -10.31 18.27 8.96
C SER A 73 -9.13 17.34 9.21
N GLN A 74 -8.93 16.96 10.47
CA GLN A 74 -8.02 15.88 10.86
C GLN A 74 -8.70 14.51 10.89
N LYS A 75 -9.98 14.42 10.48
CA LYS A 75 -10.74 13.16 10.44
C LYS A 75 -10.66 12.53 9.06
N ALA A 76 -10.43 11.22 9.03
CA ALA A 76 -10.43 10.46 7.80
C ALA A 76 -11.81 10.49 7.12
N LYS A 77 -11.79 10.61 5.79
CA LYS A 77 -12.98 10.67 4.93
C LYS A 77 -13.69 9.34 4.83
N PHE A 78 -12.94 8.24 4.85
CA PHE A 78 -13.45 6.90 4.64
C PHE A 78 -13.06 5.98 5.80
N SER A 79 -13.95 5.07 6.14
CA SER A 79 -13.66 3.84 6.90
C SER A 79 -12.98 2.80 6.01
N ALA A 80 -12.40 1.79 6.64
CA ALA A 80 -11.77 0.70 5.90
C ALA A 80 -12.76 -0.16 5.13
N ALA A 81 -13.98 -0.34 5.65
CA ALA A 81 -15.04 -1.02 4.93
C ALA A 81 -15.48 -0.27 3.67
N GLU A 82 -15.70 1.05 3.77
CA GLU A 82 -16.08 1.88 2.61
C GLU A 82 -15.02 1.81 1.50
N ILE A 83 -13.73 1.79 1.86
CA ILE A 83 -12.64 1.67 0.87
C ILE A 83 -12.69 0.32 0.16
N VAL A 84 -13.01 -0.78 0.85
CA VAL A 84 -13.23 -2.07 0.19
C VAL A 84 -14.41 -1.99 -0.79
N ASP A 85 -15.51 -1.38 -0.38
CA ASP A 85 -16.69 -1.22 -1.26
C ASP A 85 -16.37 -0.40 -2.51
N LEU A 86 -15.47 0.58 -2.42
CA LEU A 86 -14.99 1.31 -3.60
C LEU A 86 -14.27 0.42 -4.61
N TYR A 87 -13.51 -0.58 -4.17
CA TYR A 87 -12.90 -1.56 -5.07
C TYR A 87 -13.94 -2.44 -5.76
N PHE A 88 -15.03 -2.81 -5.09
CA PHE A 88 -16.13 -3.56 -5.71
C PHE A 88 -16.93 -2.72 -6.71
N GLN A 89 -17.25 -1.48 -6.34
CA GLN A 89 -18.04 -0.58 -7.19
C GLN A 89 -17.29 -0.10 -8.43
N HIS A 90 -15.96 0.02 -8.34
CA HIS A 90 -15.15 0.61 -9.40
C HIS A 90 -14.07 -0.32 -9.94
N GLY A 91 -13.95 -1.56 -9.47
CA GLY A 91 -12.94 -2.51 -9.95
C GLY A 91 -13.01 -2.68 -11.46
N GLU A 92 -14.21 -2.87 -12.00
CA GLU A 92 -14.43 -2.94 -13.45
C GLU A 92 -14.16 -1.62 -14.17
N GLU A 93 -14.36 -0.45 -13.56
CA GLU A 93 -14.06 0.85 -14.19
C GLU A 93 -12.56 1.21 -14.14
N ILE A 94 -11.87 0.79 -13.08
CA ILE A 94 -10.43 1.00 -12.85
C ILE A 94 -9.63 0.05 -13.74
N PHE A 95 -10.06 -1.20 -13.87
CA PHE A 95 -9.41 -2.25 -14.66
C PHE A 95 -10.23 -2.60 -15.92
N ALA A 96 -11.04 -1.65 -16.41
CA ALA A 96 -11.90 -1.82 -17.58
C ALA A 96 -11.06 -2.24 -18.79
N ARG A 97 -11.27 -3.46 -19.27
CA ARG A 97 -10.80 -3.87 -20.60
C ARG A 97 -11.62 -3.06 -21.61
N PRO A 98 -11.04 -2.18 -22.45
CA PRO A 98 -11.79 -1.66 -23.58
C PRO A 98 -12.26 -2.86 -24.41
N PHE A 99 -13.58 -3.01 -24.56
CA PHE A 99 -14.24 -4.16 -25.20
C PHE A 99 -13.99 -4.28 -26.71
N PHE A 100 -13.01 -3.55 -27.25
CA PHE A 100 -12.58 -3.58 -28.64
C PHE A 100 -11.05 -3.47 -28.69
N HIS A 101 -10.37 -4.60 -28.92
CA HIS A 101 -9.19 -4.75 -29.79
C HIS A 101 -8.79 -6.23 -29.85
N LYS A 102 -9.73 -7.09 -30.26
CA LYS A 102 -9.33 -8.28 -31.03
C LYS A 102 -8.99 -7.77 -32.41
N ILE A 103 -7.76 -8.04 -32.90
CA ILE A 103 -7.15 -7.60 -34.17
C ILE A 103 -6.52 -6.19 -33.99
N ARG A 104 -5.21 -5.92 -34.18
CA ARG A 104 -4.19 -6.48 -35.09
C ARG A 104 -2.76 -6.02 -34.67
N SER A 105 -1.82 -6.94 -34.44
CA SER A 105 -0.48 -6.91 -35.07
C SER A 105 0.29 -8.16 -34.65
N ALA A 106 0.83 -8.87 -35.65
CA ALA A 106 1.84 -9.89 -35.43
C ALA A 106 3.08 -9.19 -34.85
N GLY A 107 3.24 -9.23 -33.52
CA GLY A 107 4.30 -8.50 -32.83
C GLY A 107 4.03 -8.13 -31.38
N GLY A 108 2.77 -8.10 -30.92
CA GLY A 108 2.33 -8.26 -29.50
C GLY A 108 3.01 -7.46 -28.37
N ILE A 109 3.90 -6.51 -28.63
CA ILE A 109 4.82 -5.88 -27.65
C ILE A 109 4.69 -4.33 -27.64
N LEU A 110 3.71 -3.73 -28.34
CA LEU A 110 3.76 -2.28 -28.63
C LEU A 110 2.64 -1.40 -28.05
N ASP A 111 1.76 -1.89 -27.17
CA ASP A 111 0.75 -1.02 -26.52
C ASP A 111 0.46 -1.46 -25.08
N GLU A 112 0.20 -0.48 -24.19
CA GLU A 112 -0.19 -0.76 -22.81
C GLU A 112 -1.58 -1.43 -22.71
N LYS A 113 -1.78 -2.23 -21.67
CA LYS A 113 -2.97 -3.07 -21.54
C LYS A 113 -4.26 -2.25 -21.25
N TYR A 114 -4.13 -1.08 -20.61
CA TYR A 114 -5.29 -0.29 -20.16
C TYR A 114 -5.14 1.23 -20.38
N PRO A 115 -6.13 1.90 -21.01
CA PRO A 115 -6.14 3.35 -21.14
C PRO A 115 -6.41 4.03 -19.78
N ALA A 116 -5.56 4.97 -19.38
CA ALA A 116 -5.55 5.60 -18.05
C ALA A 116 -6.79 6.48 -17.71
N LYS A 117 -7.76 6.63 -18.62
CA LYS A 117 -8.88 7.57 -18.48
C LYS A 117 -9.87 7.17 -17.38
N GLY A 118 -10.18 5.88 -17.24
CA GLY A 118 -11.11 5.36 -16.22
C GLY A 118 -10.58 5.61 -14.81
N LEU A 119 -9.36 5.11 -14.54
CA LEU A 119 -8.67 5.33 -13.28
C LEU A 119 -8.54 6.82 -12.93
N LYS A 120 -8.09 7.68 -13.85
CA LYS A 120 -7.98 9.13 -13.60
C LYS A 120 -9.30 9.77 -13.18
N LYS A 121 -10.41 9.40 -13.83
CA LYS A 121 -11.75 9.90 -13.49
C LYS A 121 -12.16 9.46 -12.08
N THR A 122 -11.94 8.20 -11.73
CA THR A 122 -12.26 7.65 -10.41
C THR A 122 -11.41 8.29 -9.31
N LEU A 123 -10.09 8.42 -9.52
CA LEU A 123 -9.20 9.09 -8.59
C LEU A 123 -9.61 10.56 -8.38
N LYS A 124 -9.95 11.29 -9.46
CA LYS A 124 -10.44 12.66 -9.35
C LYS A 124 -11.77 12.76 -8.58
N LYS A 125 -12.70 11.82 -8.78
CA LYS A 125 -13.98 11.77 -8.05
C LYS A 125 -13.76 11.64 -6.54
N TYR A 126 -12.86 10.76 -6.10
CA TYR A 126 -12.71 10.45 -4.67
C TYR A 126 -11.69 11.32 -3.94
N MET A 127 -10.59 11.68 -4.61
CA MET A 127 -9.46 12.42 -4.04
C MET A 127 -9.47 13.91 -4.38
N GLY A 128 -10.27 14.35 -5.36
CA GLY A 128 -10.41 15.76 -5.70
C GLY A 128 -9.08 16.42 -6.11
N ASP A 129 -8.83 17.61 -5.57
CA ASP A 129 -7.54 18.33 -5.66
C ASP A 129 -6.80 18.37 -4.32
N THR A 130 -6.96 17.33 -3.50
CA THR A 130 -6.21 17.20 -2.24
C THR A 130 -4.73 17.06 -2.54
N TRP A 131 -3.90 17.87 -1.86
CA TRP A 131 -2.46 17.80 -1.95
C TRP A 131 -1.88 16.79 -0.97
N MET A 132 -0.71 16.23 -1.26
CA MET A 132 0.00 15.32 -0.35
C MET A 132 0.18 15.96 1.02
N SER A 133 0.47 17.26 1.08
CA SER A 133 0.59 18.03 2.34
C SER A 133 -0.68 18.04 3.20
N ASP A 134 -1.85 17.86 2.59
CA ASP A 134 -3.15 17.93 3.24
C ASP A 134 -3.59 16.58 3.85
N LEU A 135 -2.82 15.49 3.65
CA LEU A 135 -3.10 14.20 4.28
C LEU A 135 -2.97 14.30 5.81
N ILE A 136 -3.86 13.62 6.54
CA ILE A 136 -4.05 13.78 8.00
C ILE A 136 -2.88 13.27 8.85
N LYS A 137 -2.03 12.38 8.32
CA LYS A 137 -0.84 11.84 8.98
C LYS A 137 0.34 11.74 8.01
N PRO A 138 1.57 11.59 8.52
CA PRO A 138 2.70 11.15 7.72
C PRO A 138 2.35 9.95 6.82
N SER A 139 2.70 10.07 5.55
CA SER A 139 2.54 9.02 4.57
C SER A 139 3.81 8.83 3.75
N LEU A 140 4.00 7.65 3.18
CA LEU A 140 5.04 7.35 2.20
C LEU A 140 4.44 6.51 1.07
N ILE A 141 4.33 7.09 -0.13
CA ILE A 141 3.89 6.39 -1.33
C ILE A 141 5.06 6.27 -2.29
N THR A 142 5.33 5.06 -2.79
CA THR A 142 6.51 4.76 -3.60
C THR A 142 6.26 4.96 -5.09
N ALA A 143 7.26 5.40 -5.83
CA ALA A 143 7.28 5.43 -7.29
C ALA A 143 8.73 5.41 -7.78
N TYR A 144 8.96 5.13 -9.06
CA TYR A 144 10.30 5.20 -9.64
C TYR A 144 10.36 6.26 -10.74
N ASP A 145 11.30 7.20 -10.63
CA ASP A 145 11.55 8.24 -11.62
C ASP A 145 12.51 7.73 -12.68
N ILE A 146 12.00 7.53 -13.90
CA ILE A 146 12.75 6.91 -14.98
C ILE A 146 13.74 7.87 -15.64
N GLU A 147 13.46 9.18 -15.64
CA GLU A 147 14.35 10.18 -16.22
C GLU A 147 15.50 10.49 -15.25
N ARG A 148 15.18 10.65 -13.96
CA ARG A 148 16.18 10.90 -12.92
C ARG A 148 16.82 9.62 -12.39
N ARG A 149 16.35 8.45 -12.84
CA ARG A 149 16.83 7.11 -12.51
C ARG A 149 16.97 6.89 -11.01
N LYS A 150 15.95 7.27 -10.24
CA LYS A 150 15.97 7.19 -8.78
C LYS A 150 14.63 6.77 -8.21
N ALA A 151 14.67 6.12 -7.06
CA ALA A 151 13.50 5.95 -6.21
C ALA A 151 12.89 7.33 -5.90
N HIS A 152 11.56 7.40 -5.98
CA HIS A 152 10.78 8.57 -5.64
C HIS A 152 9.82 8.21 -4.51
N PHE A 153 9.86 8.98 -3.43
CA PHE A 153 8.91 8.83 -2.33
C PHE A 153 8.06 10.09 -2.26
N PHE A 154 6.75 9.92 -2.44
CA PHE A 154 5.80 10.95 -2.09
C PHE A 154 5.56 10.86 -0.59
N THR A 155 6.20 11.75 0.19
CA THR A 155 5.97 11.82 1.62
C THR A 155 5.18 13.06 2.00
N GLN A 156 4.23 12.90 2.92
CA GLN A 156 3.43 14.03 3.44
C GLN A 156 4.31 15.11 4.07
N GLN A 157 5.40 14.70 4.74
CA GLN A 157 6.31 15.64 5.40
C GLN A 157 7.11 16.45 4.39
N ASP A 158 7.65 15.82 3.34
CA ASP A 158 8.38 16.55 2.30
C ASP A 158 7.45 17.45 1.49
N ALA A 159 6.19 17.06 1.30
CA ALA A 159 5.18 17.85 0.61
C ALA A 159 4.87 19.21 1.27
N LYS A 160 5.31 19.43 2.52
CA LYS A 160 5.24 20.75 3.18
C LYS A 160 6.30 21.74 2.64
N GLN A 161 7.31 21.24 1.93
CA GLN A 161 8.33 22.04 1.28
C GLN A 161 7.92 22.35 -0.17
N LYS A 162 8.26 23.55 -0.63
CA LYS A 162 7.99 23.99 -2.00
C LYS A 162 8.75 23.10 -3.00
N GLY A 163 8.08 22.66 -4.06
CA GLY A 163 8.67 21.78 -5.07
C GLY A 163 8.75 20.31 -4.63
N LYS A 164 7.96 19.91 -3.65
CA LYS A 164 7.84 18.49 -3.26
C LYS A 164 6.38 18.09 -3.04
N ASN A 165 5.44 18.99 -3.33
CA ASN A 165 4.03 18.74 -3.13
C ASN A 165 3.38 18.33 -4.44
N PHE A 166 2.53 17.31 -4.37
CA PHE A 166 1.84 16.72 -5.51
C PHE A 166 0.37 16.53 -5.15
N LEU A 167 -0.50 16.46 -6.15
CA LEU A 167 -1.87 16.02 -5.91
C LEU A 167 -1.85 14.54 -5.48
N VAL A 168 -2.65 14.19 -4.47
CA VAL A 168 -2.75 12.80 -4.00
C VAL A 168 -3.10 11.87 -5.15
N ARG A 169 -4.06 12.26 -6.01
CA ARG A 169 -4.45 11.50 -7.20
C ARG A 169 -3.31 11.25 -8.19
N ASP A 170 -2.35 12.16 -8.29
CA ASP A 170 -1.21 12.01 -9.21
C ASP A 170 -0.15 11.08 -8.60
N ALA A 171 0.08 11.17 -7.28
CA ALA A 171 0.94 10.26 -6.54
C ALA A 171 0.42 8.82 -6.58
N VAL A 172 -0.88 8.60 -6.34
CA VAL A 172 -1.46 7.26 -6.38
C VAL A 172 -1.63 6.71 -7.81
N TRP A 173 -1.76 7.57 -8.82
CA TRP A 173 -1.72 7.10 -10.20
C TRP A 173 -0.29 6.63 -10.55
N SER A 174 0.72 7.39 -10.15
CA SER A 174 2.13 7.07 -10.42
C SER A 174 2.58 5.80 -9.70
N THR A 175 2.21 5.63 -8.43
CA THR A 175 2.55 4.41 -7.68
C THR A 175 1.90 3.16 -8.26
N ALA A 176 0.78 3.28 -8.98
CA ALA A 176 0.05 2.15 -9.57
C ALA A 176 0.35 1.94 -11.07
N ALA A 177 1.22 2.75 -11.67
CA ALA A 177 1.54 2.69 -13.09
C ALA A 177 2.54 1.57 -13.41
N ALA A 178 2.10 0.32 -13.23
CA ALA A 178 2.94 -0.85 -13.38
C ALA A 178 3.38 -1.02 -14.85
N PRO A 179 4.69 -1.18 -15.14
CA PRO A 179 5.16 -1.42 -16.50
C PRO A 179 4.43 -2.58 -17.14
N THR A 180 4.09 -2.47 -18.42
CA THR A 180 3.29 -3.43 -19.22
C THR A 180 1.79 -3.51 -18.89
N TYR A 181 1.34 -2.89 -17.80
CA TYR A 181 -0.09 -2.78 -17.46
C TYR A 181 -0.64 -1.38 -17.77
N PHE A 182 0.08 -0.34 -17.38
CA PHE A 182 -0.32 1.06 -17.54
C PHE A 182 0.79 1.90 -18.17
N GLU A 183 0.39 2.99 -18.83
CA GLU A 183 1.29 4.03 -19.33
C GLU A 183 2.11 4.64 -18.19
N CYS A 184 3.38 4.94 -18.47
CA CYS A 184 4.20 5.78 -17.60
C CYS A 184 3.48 7.12 -17.36
N THR A 185 3.44 7.55 -16.10
CA THR A 185 2.80 8.82 -15.76
C THR A 185 3.77 9.96 -16.01
N ASN A 186 3.25 11.10 -16.46
CA ASN A 186 3.95 12.36 -16.40
C ASN A 186 3.13 13.33 -15.54
N ILE A 187 3.59 13.57 -14.31
CA ILE A 187 2.91 14.41 -13.34
C ILE A 187 3.75 15.64 -13.01
N LYS A 188 3.11 16.62 -12.37
CA LYS A 188 3.75 17.88 -11.99
C LYS A 188 3.69 18.11 -10.49
N ASP A 189 4.77 18.65 -9.94
CA ASP A 189 4.77 19.19 -8.59
C ASP A 189 4.08 20.58 -8.51
N ASP A 190 4.05 21.16 -7.32
CA ASP A 190 3.55 22.51 -7.04
C ASP A 190 4.33 23.62 -7.76
N LEU A 191 5.54 23.34 -8.23
CA LEU A 191 6.36 24.22 -9.07
C LEU A 191 6.22 23.94 -10.57
N LYS A 192 5.28 23.06 -10.97
CA LYS A 192 4.99 22.68 -12.36
C LYS A 192 6.11 21.94 -13.08
N ARG A 193 7.06 21.37 -12.34
CA ARG A 193 8.16 20.55 -12.89
C ARG A 193 7.67 19.14 -13.18
N ASP A 194 8.11 18.58 -14.30
CA ASP A 194 7.70 17.26 -14.76
C ASP A 194 8.44 16.11 -14.07
N TYR A 195 7.70 15.02 -13.87
CA TYR A 195 8.17 13.77 -13.30
C TYR A 195 7.57 12.60 -14.09
N ALA A 196 8.44 11.91 -14.83
CA ALA A 196 8.10 10.66 -15.51
C ALA A 196 8.24 9.49 -14.52
N LEU A 197 7.11 8.91 -14.10
CA LEU A 197 7.07 7.94 -13.00
C LEU A 197 6.41 6.62 -13.42
N ILE A 198 6.88 5.54 -12.81
CA ILE A 198 6.29 4.21 -12.87
C ILE A 198 6.06 3.65 -11.45
N ASP A 199 5.33 2.54 -11.37
CA ASP A 199 5.00 1.84 -10.12
C ASP A 199 6.24 1.58 -9.24
N GLY A 200 6.12 1.84 -7.95
CA GLY A 200 7.19 1.62 -6.98
C GLY A 200 7.46 0.14 -6.68
N GLY A 201 6.58 -0.76 -7.11
CA GLY A 201 6.68 -2.22 -6.99
C GLY A 201 7.93 -2.78 -7.66
N VAL A 202 8.49 -2.07 -8.64
CA VAL A 202 9.76 -2.43 -9.30
C VAL A 202 10.96 -2.43 -8.34
N TYR A 203 10.88 -1.77 -7.17
CA TYR A 203 11.99 -1.73 -6.20
C TYR A 203 11.55 -1.84 -4.73
N ALA A 204 10.29 -1.54 -4.42
CA ALA A 204 9.76 -1.47 -3.06
C ALA A 204 8.32 -2.01 -2.97
N ASN A 205 8.05 -3.19 -3.54
CA ASN A 205 6.70 -3.77 -3.49
C ASN A 205 6.16 -3.96 -2.06
N ASN A 206 7.05 -4.32 -1.13
CA ASN A 206 6.80 -4.23 0.30
C ASN A 206 7.51 -2.97 0.86
N PRO A 207 6.78 -1.88 1.15
CA PRO A 207 7.41 -0.61 1.56
C PRO A 207 7.82 -0.59 3.05
N THR A 208 7.76 -1.71 3.77
CA THR A 208 7.97 -1.74 5.23
C THR A 208 9.33 -1.17 5.63
N LEU A 209 10.41 -1.56 4.95
CA LEU A 209 11.74 -1.06 5.28
C LEU A 209 11.92 0.42 4.89
N CYS A 210 11.23 0.89 3.83
CA CYS A 210 11.17 2.31 3.48
C CYS A 210 10.45 3.10 4.59
N ALA A 211 9.33 2.59 5.09
CA ALA A 211 8.56 3.19 6.18
C ALA A 211 9.37 3.23 7.49
N TYR A 212 10.10 2.15 7.79
CA TYR A 212 11.03 2.11 8.93
C TYR A 212 12.09 3.21 8.82
N ALA A 213 12.74 3.35 7.65
CA ALA A 213 13.75 4.39 7.43
C ALA A 213 13.16 5.80 7.56
N GLU A 214 11.99 6.04 6.98
CA GLU A 214 11.27 7.32 7.06
C GLU A 214 10.91 7.66 8.52
N ALA A 215 10.40 6.68 9.28
CA ALA A 215 10.06 6.88 10.69
C ALA A 215 11.28 7.31 11.53
N ARG A 216 12.49 6.81 11.23
CA ARG A 216 13.72 7.25 11.90
C ARG A 216 14.07 8.71 11.60
N SER A 217 13.76 9.18 10.39
CA SER A 217 13.92 10.56 9.98
C SER A 217 12.93 11.46 10.73
N LEU A 218 11.66 11.07 10.73
CA LEU A 218 10.53 11.86 11.24
C LEU A 218 10.42 11.91 12.76
N PHE A 219 10.54 10.77 13.43
CA PHE A 219 10.22 10.66 14.85
C PHE A 219 11.47 10.64 15.71
N LYS A 220 11.42 11.39 16.80
CA LYS A 220 12.48 11.46 17.81
C LYS A 220 11.99 10.95 19.15
N LYS A 221 12.91 10.35 19.88
CA LYS A 221 12.75 9.91 21.26
C LYS A 221 12.54 11.14 22.16
N PRO A 222 11.44 11.25 22.94
CA PRO A 222 11.18 12.45 23.75
C PRO A 222 12.29 12.81 24.75
N ASP A 223 12.92 11.80 25.34
CA ASP A 223 14.00 11.92 26.34
C ASP A 223 15.35 12.32 25.76
N THR A 224 15.74 11.77 24.61
CA THR A 224 17.10 11.91 24.06
C THR A 224 17.16 12.76 22.81
N GLN A 225 16.01 13.07 22.20
CA GLN A 225 15.89 13.72 20.88
C GLN A 225 16.59 12.97 19.74
N LYS A 226 17.08 11.75 19.98
CA LYS A 226 17.66 10.86 18.97
C LYS A 226 16.55 10.23 18.12
N ALA A 227 16.90 9.77 16.92
CA ALA A 227 16.00 9.00 16.08
C ALA A 227 15.44 7.78 16.84
N VAL A 228 14.17 7.48 16.62
CA VAL A 228 13.56 6.22 17.08
C VAL A 228 14.31 5.02 16.48
N THR A 229 14.33 3.90 17.21
CA THR A 229 14.88 2.62 16.74
C THR A 229 13.78 1.58 16.63
N ALA A 230 14.10 0.36 16.20
CA ALA A 230 13.11 -0.72 16.09
C ALA A 230 12.40 -1.03 17.42
N ALA A 231 13.07 -0.84 18.56
CA ALA A 231 12.47 -1.03 19.89
C ALA A 231 11.34 -0.02 20.19
N ASP A 232 11.38 1.15 19.54
CA ASP A 232 10.38 2.21 19.69
C ASP A 232 9.29 2.15 18.61
N MET A 233 9.27 1.13 17.76
CA MET A 233 8.35 1.02 16.63
C MET A 233 7.49 -0.25 16.72
N LEU A 234 6.21 -0.10 16.39
CA LEU A 234 5.26 -1.19 16.20
C LEU A 234 4.78 -1.15 14.74
N ILE A 235 5.03 -2.22 13.99
CA ILE A 235 4.82 -2.24 12.54
C ILE A 235 3.83 -3.34 12.19
N LEU A 236 2.76 -2.95 11.50
CA LEU A 236 1.87 -3.87 10.77
C LEU A 236 2.19 -3.79 9.28
N SER A 237 2.60 -4.91 8.69
CA SER A 237 2.82 -5.06 7.26
C SER A 237 1.76 -6.00 6.69
N VAL A 238 0.98 -5.55 5.71
CA VAL A 238 -0.11 -6.34 5.12
C VAL A 238 0.16 -6.60 3.64
N GLY A 239 0.26 -7.88 3.29
CA GLY A 239 0.49 -8.33 1.92
C GLY A 239 -0.79 -8.41 1.09
N THR A 240 -0.64 -8.48 -0.23
CA THR A 240 -1.72 -8.74 -1.19
C THR A 240 -1.83 -10.22 -1.57
N GLY A 241 -1.25 -11.11 -0.75
CA GLY A 241 -1.11 -12.53 -1.04
C GLY A 241 0.18 -12.85 -1.80
N ASN A 242 0.91 -13.87 -1.35
CA ASN A 242 2.08 -14.36 -2.08
C ASN A 242 1.66 -15.29 -3.22
N ASP A 243 2.08 -14.94 -4.43
CA ASP A 243 1.96 -15.81 -5.59
C ASP A 243 3.17 -16.76 -5.60
N LYS A 244 2.90 -18.07 -5.52
CA LYS A 244 3.91 -19.12 -5.63
C LYS A 244 4.07 -19.65 -7.05
N LYS A 245 3.69 -18.84 -8.04
CA LYS A 245 3.84 -19.16 -9.46
C LYS A 245 5.26 -19.59 -9.73
N THR A 246 5.38 -20.85 -10.12
CA THR A 246 6.67 -21.45 -10.44
C THR A 246 6.99 -21.20 -11.90
N TYR A 247 8.23 -20.77 -12.17
CA TYR A 247 8.79 -20.68 -13.50
C TYR A 247 9.76 -21.85 -13.73
N PRO A 248 9.35 -22.96 -14.39
CA PRO A 248 10.16 -24.16 -14.46
C PRO A 248 11.43 -23.94 -15.28
N TYR A 249 12.58 -24.38 -14.75
CA TYR A 249 13.89 -24.26 -15.41
C TYR A 249 13.87 -24.72 -16.88
N GLN A 250 13.22 -25.85 -17.16
CA GLN A 250 13.20 -26.42 -18.52
C GLN A 250 12.55 -25.50 -19.56
N LYS A 251 11.64 -24.63 -19.13
CA LYS A 251 11.06 -23.58 -19.99
C LYS A 251 11.93 -22.32 -19.95
N ALA A 252 12.28 -21.86 -18.76
CA ALA A 252 12.97 -20.58 -18.55
C ALA A 252 14.38 -20.53 -19.17
N LYS A 253 15.09 -21.66 -19.21
CA LYS A 253 16.45 -21.74 -19.80
C LYS A 253 16.52 -21.33 -21.28
N ASN A 254 15.39 -21.42 -22.00
CA ASN A 254 15.30 -21.13 -23.43
C ASN A 254 14.48 -19.85 -23.72
N TRP A 255 14.14 -19.06 -22.70
CA TRP A 255 13.36 -17.84 -22.90
C TRP A 255 14.19 -16.75 -23.61
N GLY A 256 13.56 -16.13 -24.62
CA GLY A 256 14.04 -14.89 -25.22
C GLY A 256 13.56 -13.66 -24.46
N GLN A 257 13.88 -12.48 -24.98
CA GLN A 257 13.55 -11.20 -24.33
C GLN A 257 12.06 -11.06 -24.06
N ALA A 258 11.20 -11.42 -25.02
CA ALA A 258 9.75 -11.30 -24.90
C ALA A 258 9.16 -12.20 -23.80
N GLU A 259 9.69 -13.42 -23.66
CA GLU A 259 9.25 -14.35 -22.62
C GLU A 259 9.69 -13.94 -21.22
N TRP A 260 10.79 -13.19 -21.09
CA TRP A 260 11.28 -12.69 -19.80
C TRP A 260 10.52 -11.47 -19.27
N VAL A 261 9.85 -10.67 -20.12
CA VAL A 261 9.26 -9.37 -19.73
C VAL A 261 8.29 -9.48 -18.54
N LYS A 262 7.34 -10.41 -18.59
CA LYS A 262 6.36 -10.56 -17.50
C LYS A 262 6.94 -11.29 -16.28
N PRO A 263 7.66 -12.42 -16.44
CA PRO A 263 8.28 -13.11 -15.30
C PRO A 263 9.23 -12.23 -14.50
N ILE A 264 10.03 -11.36 -15.14
CA ILE A 264 11.00 -10.55 -14.39
C ILE A 264 10.32 -9.51 -13.49
N ILE A 265 9.21 -8.90 -13.94
CA ILE A 265 8.44 -7.95 -13.14
C ILE A 265 7.86 -8.67 -11.91
N ASP A 266 7.25 -9.83 -12.13
CA ASP A 266 6.69 -10.67 -11.06
C ASP A 266 7.77 -11.13 -10.06
N ILE A 267 8.92 -11.60 -10.55
CA ILE A 267 10.08 -11.98 -9.71
C ILE A 267 10.61 -10.80 -8.92
N MET A 268 10.71 -9.61 -9.52
CA MET A 268 11.17 -8.41 -8.81
C MET A 268 10.20 -8.02 -7.69
N MET A 269 8.89 -8.04 -7.95
CA MET A 269 7.89 -7.70 -6.94
C MET A 269 7.84 -8.72 -5.80
N SER A 270 7.82 -10.02 -6.11
CA SER A 270 7.79 -11.09 -5.11
C SER A 270 9.11 -11.18 -4.32
N GLY A 271 10.25 -11.17 -5.01
CA GLY A 271 11.57 -11.23 -4.39
C GLY A 271 11.86 -10.04 -3.46
N VAL A 272 11.45 -8.83 -3.83
CA VAL A 272 11.53 -7.66 -2.93
C VAL A 272 10.65 -7.85 -1.70
N ALA A 273 9.40 -8.32 -1.87
CA ALA A 273 8.50 -8.49 -0.74
C ALA A 273 9.00 -9.51 0.28
N GLU A 274 9.50 -10.66 -0.19
CA GLU A 274 10.09 -11.71 0.65
C GLU A 274 11.38 -11.23 1.35
N THR A 275 12.26 -10.56 0.61
CA THR A 275 13.53 -10.07 1.15
C THR A 275 13.31 -9.02 2.24
N VAL A 276 12.36 -8.09 2.04
CA VAL A 276 12.03 -7.07 3.04
C VAL A 276 11.42 -7.70 4.29
N ASP A 277 10.51 -8.69 4.15
CA ASP A 277 9.96 -9.39 5.32
C ASP A 277 11.09 -10.08 6.12
N TYR A 278 11.99 -10.79 5.45
CA TYR A 278 13.16 -11.39 6.08
C TYR A 278 14.02 -10.34 6.81
N GLN A 279 14.39 -9.25 6.14
CA GLN A 279 15.22 -8.19 6.72
C GLN A 279 14.60 -7.58 7.98
N VAL A 280 13.31 -7.23 7.93
CA VAL A 280 12.62 -6.62 9.07
C VAL A 280 12.48 -7.62 10.22
N ARG A 281 12.22 -8.90 9.93
CA ARG A 281 12.26 -9.94 10.98
C ARG A 281 13.62 -10.03 11.66
N GLN A 282 14.72 -10.02 10.90
CA GLN A 282 16.07 -10.05 11.50
C GLN A 282 16.34 -8.82 12.38
N ILE A 283 15.86 -7.64 11.97
CA ILE A 283 15.99 -6.41 12.78
C ILE A 283 15.25 -6.56 14.12
N TYR A 284 14.04 -7.10 14.11
CA TYR A 284 13.21 -7.25 15.33
C TYR A 284 13.62 -8.43 16.20
N ASP A 285 14.15 -9.50 15.62
CA ASP A 285 14.76 -10.63 16.32
C ASP A 285 16.02 -10.19 17.08
N ALA A 286 16.88 -9.40 16.43
CA ALA A 286 18.12 -8.88 17.03
C ALA A 286 17.91 -7.98 18.26
N ILE A 287 16.70 -7.49 18.50
CA ILE A 287 16.34 -6.70 19.68
C ILE A 287 15.37 -7.44 20.61
N GLU A 288 15.17 -8.75 20.42
CA GLU A 288 14.29 -9.60 21.24
C GLU A 288 12.84 -9.08 21.36
N HIS A 289 12.38 -8.40 20.31
CA HIS A 289 11.04 -7.78 20.24
C HIS A 289 10.29 -8.18 18.97
N SER A 290 10.39 -9.46 18.58
CA SER A 290 9.75 -10.01 17.37
C SER A 290 8.24 -9.73 17.28
N SER A 291 7.54 -9.61 18.41
CA SER A 291 6.11 -9.28 18.46
C SER A 291 5.76 -7.84 18.02
N ASN A 292 6.75 -6.95 17.92
CA ASN A 292 6.53 -5.58 17.45
C ASN A 292 6.49 -5.46 15.91
N TYR A 293 6.73 -6.54 15.19
CA TYR A 293 6.55 -6.60 13.74
C TYR A 293 5.58 -7.73 13.40
N LEU A 294 4.41 -7.34 12.89
CA LEU A 294 3.39 -8.27 12.44
C LEU A 294 3.27 -8.18 10.91
N ARG A 295 3.66 -9.26 10.22
CA ARG A 295 3.37 -9.47 8.81
C ARG A 295 2.11 -10.31 8.66
N VAL A 296 1.07 -9.75 8.06
CA VAL A 296 -0.17 -10.44 7.71
C VAL A 296 -0.17 -10.67 6.21
N ASP A 297 0.15 -11.90 5.81
CA ASP A 297 0.20 -12.31 4.42
C ASP A 297 0.00 -13.83 4.32
N ALA A 298 -0.51 -14.29 3.18
CA ALA A 298 -0.78 -15.70 2.96
C ALA A 298 -0.67 -16.08 1.47
N PRO A 299 -0.35 -17.35 1.16
CA PRO A 299 -0.37 -17.81 -0.22
C PRO A 299 -1.77 -17.66 -0.85
N LEU A 300 -1.79 -17.25 -2.12
CA LEU A 300 -3.01 -17.23 -2.91
C LEU A 300 -3.47 -18.68 -3.20
N PRO A 301 -4.74 -19.02 -2.97
CA PRO A 301 -5.28 -20.32 -3.33
C PRO A 301 -5.58 -20.38 -4.83
N ASN A 302 -5.62 -21.59 -5.40
CA ASN A 302 -5.97 -21.81 -6.81
C ASN A 302 -7.37 -21.29 -7.21
N THR A 303 -8.24 -20.99 -6.24
CA THR A 303 -9.56 -20.40 -6.46
C THR A 303 -9.52 -18.90 -6.75
N VAL A 304 -8.37 -18.25 -6.56
CA VAL A 304 -8.13 -16.85 -6.90
C VAL A 304 -7.35 -16.83 -8.21
N ASN A 305 -7.70 -15.95 -9.14
CA ASN A 305 -6.82 -15.65 -10.25
C ASN A 305 -5.66 -14.78 -9.74
N HIS A 306 -4.44 -15.24 -9.97
CA HIS A 306 -3.23 -14.58 -9.50
C HIS A 306 -2.86 -13.34 -10.33
N ASP A 307 -3.48 -13.15 -11.50
CA ASP A 307 -3.29 -11.97 -12.34
C ASP A 307 -3.71 -10.69 -11.58
N MET A 308 -2.83 -9.69 -11.58
CA MET A 308 -3.02 -8.45 -10.81
C MET A 308 -4.11 -7.52 -11.37
N ASP A 309 -4.72 -7.86 -12.50
CA ASP A 309 -5.69 -7.03 -13.21
C ASP A 309 -6.99 -7.75 -13.59
N ASP A 310 -7.22 -8.94 -13.02
CA ASP A 310 -8.50 -9.63 -13.14
C ASP A 310 -9.51 -9.07 -12.14
N ALA A 311 -10.22 -8.03 -12.55
CA ALA A 311 -11.31 -7.41 -11.79
C ALA A 311 -12.69 -7.98 -12.14
N SER A 312 -12.77 -9.22 -12.66
CA SER A 312 -14.06 -9.89 -12.83
C SER A 312 -14.75 -10.08 -11.48
N GLU A 313 -16.09 -10.00 -11.47
CA GLU A 313 -16.89 -10.19 -10.25
C GLU A 313 -16.53 -11.50 -9.53
N GLU A 314 -16.32 -12.60 -10.26
CA GLU A 314 -15.91 -13.88 -9.69
C GLU A 314 -14.57 -13.77 -8.94
N ASN A 315 -13.54 -13.19 -9.56
CA ASN A 315 -12.24 -13.04 -8.91
C ASN A 315 -12.29 -12.04 -7.74
N MET A 316 -13.09 -10.97 -7.86
CA MET A 316 -13.31 -10.00 -6.79
C MET A 316 -13.91 -10.66 -5.54
N GLN A 317 -14.93 -11.51 -5.71
CA GLN A 317 -15.51 -12.27 -4.60
C GLN A 317 -14.51 -13.28 -4.03
N ALA A 318 -13.70 -13.93 -4.88
CA ALA A 318 -12.65 -14.85 -4.43
C ALA A 318 -11.58 -14.12 -3.58
N LEU A 319 -11.16 -12.92 -3.99
CA LEU A 319 -10.23 -12.07 -3.27
C LEU A 319 -10.79 -11.60 -1.93
N LYS A 320 -12.08 -11.22 -1.87
CA LYS A 320 -12.74 -10.88 -0.61
C LYS A 320 -12.72 -12.05 0.36
N LYS A 321 -13.17 -13.22 -0.10
CA LYS A 321 -13.17 -14.45 0.68
C LYS A 321 -11.77 -14.80 1.16
N GLN A 322 -10.75 -14.61 0.32
CA GLN A 322 -9.36 -14.80 0.73
C GLN A 322 -8.96 -13.82 1.82
N GLY A 323 -9.32 -12.53 1.71
CA GLY A 323 -9.10 -11.54 2.77
C GLY A 323 -9.75 -11.93 4.10
N GLU A 324 -10.98 -12.41 4.07
CA GLU A 324 -11.71 -12.91 5.25
C GLU A 324 -11.02 -14.13 5.88
N LEU A 325 -10.58 -15.09 5.05
CA LEU A 325 -9.84 -16.27 5.51
C LEU A 325 -8.49 -15.91 6.15
N VAL A 326 -7.76 -14.95 5.56
CA VAL A 326 -6.50 -14.46 6.12
C VAL A 326 -6.75 -13.71 7.42
N ALA A 327 -7.74 -12.82 7.48
CA ALA A 327 -8.10 -12.14 8.72
C ALA A 327 -8.48 -13.13 9.83
N GLN A 328 -9.23 -14.18 9.49
CA GLN A 328 -9.57 -15.26 10.42
C GLN A 328 -8.34 -16.06 10.88
N LYS A 329 -7.41 -16.37 9.96
CA LYS A 329 -6.15 -17.07 10.29
C LYS A 329 -5.28 -16.26 11.25
N PHE A 330 -5.26 -14.94 11.10
CA PHE A 330 -4.49 -14.01 11.93
C PHE A 330 -5.33 -13.36 13.04
N LYS A 331 -6.53 -13.88 13.33
CA LYS A 331 -7.51 -13.24 14.22
C LYS A 331 -6.89 -12.82 15.56
N LYS A 332 -6.23 -13.76 16.24
CA LYS A 332 -5.60 -13.51 17.53
C LYS A 332 -4.52 -12.43 17.44
N GLN A 333 -3.65 -12.50 16.43
CA GLN A 333 -2.58 -11.52 16.23
C GLN A 333 -3.14 -10.12 15.93
N LEU A 334 -4.23 -10.03 15.16
CA LEU A 334 -4.91 -8.76 14.86
C LEU A 334 -5.60 -8.19 16.10
N GLU A 335 -6.24 -9.03 16.92
CA GLU A 335 -6.83 -8.63 18.20
C GLU A 335 -5.76 -8.14 19.20
N ASP A 336 -4.66 -8.89 19.34
CA ASP A 336 -3.53 -8.52 20.20
C ASP A 336 -2.86 -7.22 19.72
N PHE A 337 -2.71 -7.04 18.40
CA PHE A 337 -2.19 -5.80 17.81
C PHE A 337 -3.14 -4.64 18.08
N ALA A 338 -4.44 -4.80 17.84
CA ALA A 338 -5.48 -3.79 18.10
C ALA A 338 -5.48 -3.37 19.57
N LYS A 339 -5.42 -4.33 20.48
CA LYS A 339 -5.32 -4.07 21.92
C LYS A 339 -4.07 -3.24 22.25
N THR A 340 -2.91 -3.64 21.72
CA THR A 340 -1.65 -2.93 21.93
C THR A 340 -1.73 -1.47 21.46
N ILE A 341 -2.28 -1.19 20.27
CA ILE A 341 -2.37 0.18 19.75
C ILE A 341 -3.38 1.04 20.51
N VAL A 342 -4.47 0.46 21.05
CA VAL A 342 -5.47 1.20 21.84
C VAL A 342 -4.95 1.49 23.25
N GLU A 343 -4.39 0.48 23.93
CA GLU A 343 -3.85 0.63 25.29
C GLU A 343 -2.70 1.64 25.36
N THR A 344 -1.90 1.74 24.30
CA THR A 344 -0.79 2.70 24.21
C THR A 344 -1.25 4.15 23.98
N ASP A 345 -2.46 4.37 23.48
CA ASP A 345 -2.98 5.72 23.21
C ASP A 345 -3.73 6.34 24.40
N GLY A 346 -4.19 5.52 25.36
CA GLY A 346 -5.20 5.95 26.33
C GLY A 346 -6.52 6.31 25.63
N CYS A 347 -7.67 6.09 26.25
CA CYS A 347 -8.97 6.44 25.65
C CYS A 347 -9.20 7.97 25.46
N GLU A 348 -8.16 8.81 25.55
CA GLU A 348 -8.25 10.29 25.66
C GLU A 348 -7.68 11.06 24.46
N ARG A 349 -7.64 10.48 23.26
CA ARG A 349 -7.61 11.28 22.02
C ARG A 349 -9.02 11.51 21.49
N ILE A 350 -9.84 12.18 22.30
CA ILE A 350 -11.09 12.78 21.85
C ILE A 350 -11.09 14.21 22.33
N TYR A 351 -10.55 15.14 21.52
CA TYR A 351 -11.04 16.51 21.34
C TYR A 351 -10.60 17.04 19.97
#